data_AF-A0A1G6LH06-F1
#
_entry.id   AF-A0A1G6LH06-F1
#
_cell.length_a   1.000
_cell.length_b   1.000
_cell.length_c   1.000
_cell.angle_alpha   90.00
_cell.angle_beta   90.00
_cell.angle_gamma   90.00
#
_symmetry.space_group_name_H-M   'P 1'
#
loop_
_entity.id
_entity.type
_entity.pdbx_description
1 polymer ?
#
loop_
_entity_poly.entity_id
_entity_poly.type
_entity_poly.pdbx_seq_one_letter_code
_entity_poly.pdbx_strand_id
1 'polypeptide(L)'
;MRLKHKFGAGFLLISLFSLFVGLNGFLAENQEIGVGGALIFAMYMSPFVFIYGIFISWLISTKITPVDLGSSGLYVALHGIGGLPFSVVALPSPVPATLLFTAGLGAFLAILFALIELALIYVTEKGRLGWLVLYVPLPFYLTVFIIGQIQSVPAPTDEVVLDDPGYSAREAVIFVTERHGQGENGGFPEETGKVEQWDMFGERFTRETVIEAVPGEKETYYVTLMEKNLDRREVYKTTYLTKENELILHNRVSEEQEG
;
A
#
# COMPACT_ATOMS: atom_id res chain seq x y z
N MET A 1 -26.28 -15.96 27.99
CA MET A 1 -25.78 -15.96 26.59
C MET A 1 -24.54 -16.82 26.45
N ARG A 2 -24.40 -17.56 25.34
CA ARG A 2 -23.23 -18.41 25.10
C ARG A 2 -22.13 -17.62 24.40
N LEU A 3 -20.89 -17.69 24.91
CA LEU A 3 -19.67 -17.07 24.38
C LEU A 3 -19.48 -17.28 22.85
N LYS A 4 -20.01 -18.39 22.34
CA LYS A 4 -20.02 -18.76 20.92
C LYS A 4 -20.70 -17.72 20.01
N HIS A 5 -21.77 -17.04 20.47
CA HIS A 5 -22.45 -16.02 19.66
C HIS A 5 -21.65 -14.72 19.58
N LYS A 6 -21.01 -14.31 20.69
CA LYS A 6 -20.10 -13.17 20.74
C LYS A 6 -18.92 -13.37 19.80
N PHE A 7 -18.34 -14.58 19.83
CA PHE A 7 -17.24 -14.97 18.95
C PHE A 7 -17.67 -15.00 17.47
N GLY A 8 -18.81 -15.60 17.15
CA GLY A 8 -19.34 -15.64 15.79
C GLY A 8 -19.66 -14.23 15.24
N ALA A 9 -20.20 -13.34 16.06
CA ALA A 9 -20.54 -11.98 15.66
C ALA A 9 -19.30 -11.16 15.33
N GLY A 10 -18.30 -11.22 16.21
CA GLY A 10 -17.02 -10.55 15.96
C GLY A 10 -16.33 -11.10 14.72
N PHE A 11 -16.38 -12.41 14.50
CA PHE A 11 -15.73 -13.04 13.36
C PHE A 11 -16.37 -12.61 12.05
N LEU A 12 -17.70 -12.58 12.00
CA LEU A 12 -18.47 -12.10 10.85
C LEU A 12 -18.20 -10.63 10.57
N LEU A 13 -18.20 -9.78 11.60
CA LEU A 13 -17.93 -8.35 11.45
C LEU A 13 -16.54 -8.12 10.84
N ILE A 14 -15.53 -8.81 11.37
CA ILE A 14 -14.14 -8.74 10.89
C ILE A 14 -14.02 -9.22 9.45
N SER A 15 -14.69 -10.34 9.13
CA SER A 15 -14.67 -10.91 7.79
C SER A 15 -15.35 -9.99 6.77
N LEU A 16 -16.51 -9.44 7.10
CA LEU A 16 -17.24 -8.48 6.26
C LEU A 16 -16.42 -7.21 6.04
N PHE A 17 -15.82 -6.68 7.09
CA PHE A 17 -15.00 -5.48 7.00
C PHE A 17 -13.73 -5.72 6.18
N SER A 18 -13.03 -6.83 6.41
CA SER A 18 -11.83 -7.21 5.64
C SER A 18 -12.16 -7.43 4.17
N LEU A 19 -13.30 -8.07 3.87
CA LEU A 19 -13.79 -8.23 2.50
C LEU A 19 -14.09 -6.87 1.87
N PHE A 20 -14.80 -5.97 2.57
CA PHE A 20 -15.17 -4.66 2.04
C PHE A 20 -13.94 -3.78 1.77
N VAL A 21 -12.96 -3.77 2.68
CA VAL A 21 -11.71 -3.01 2.48
C VAL A 21 -10.85 -3.65 1.39
N GLY A 22 -10.75 -4.98 1.35
CA GLY A 22 -10.03 -5.69 0.28
C GLY A 22 -10.65 -5.46 -1.11
N LEU A 23 -11.98 -5.50 -1.22
CA LEU A 23 -12.68 -5.25 -2.48
C LEU A 23 -12.55 -3.79 -2.94
N ASN A 24 -12.64 -2.82 -2.01
CA ASN A 24 -12.46 -1.40 -2.37
C ASN A 24 -11.01 -1.06 -2.71
N GLY A 25 -10.03 -1.64 -2.00
CA GLY A 25 -8.61 -1.48 -2.34
C GLY A 25 -8.25 -2.11 -3.70
N PHE A 26 -8.96 -3.16 -4.10
CA PHE A 26 -8.82 -3.78 -5.42
C PHE A 26 -9.47 -2.96 -6.55
N LEU A 27 -10.58 -2.27 -6.28
CA LEU A 27 -11.32 -1.50 -7.29
C LEU A 27 -10.88 -0.04 -7.41
N ALA A 28 -10.13 0.49 -6.46
CA ALA A 28 -9.65 1.87 -6.46
C ALA A 28 -8.26 1.97 -7.11
N GLU A 29 -8.23 2.03 -8.44
CA GLU A 29 -7.02 2.07 -9.29
C GLU A 29 -6.08 3.28 -9.06
N ASN A 30 -6.41 4.21 -8.15
CA ASN A 30 -5.69 5.49 -7.95
C ASN A 30 -5.58 5.95 -6.48
N GLN A 31 -5.68 5.06 -5.48
CA GLN A 31 -5.43 5.46 -4.09
C GLN A 31 -4.25 4.72 -3.46
N GLU A 32 -3.31 5.49 -2.91
CA GLU A 32 -2.14 5.05 -2.12
C GLU A 32 -2.50 4.34 -0.80
N ILE A 33 -3.78 4.10 -0.51
CA ILE A 33 -4.17 3.11 0.50
C ILE A 33 -4.08 1.75 -0.19
N GLY A 34 -2.85 1.37 -0.54
CA GLY A 34 -2.56 0.11 -1.19
C GLY A 34 -3.03 -1.07 -0.35
N VAL A 35 -3.12 -2.23 -0.97
CA VAL A 35 -3.44 -3.52 -0.34
C VAL A 35 -2.72 -3.72 1.01
N GLY A 36 -1.52 -3.17 1.19
CA GLY A 36 -0.79 -3.16 2.47
C GLY A 36 -1.47 -2.43 3.62
N GLY A 37 -2.12 -1.27 3.40
CA GLY A 37 -2.84 -0.52 4.43
C GLY A 37 -4.10 -1.24 4.90
N ALA A 38 -4.82 -1.86 3.96
CA ALA A 38 -5.95 -2.74 4.23
C ALA A 38 -5.54 -3.96 5.07
N LEU A 39 -4.38 -4.55 4.76
CA LEU A 39 -3.84 -5.74 5.40
C LEU A 39 -3.32 -5.43 6.81
N ILE A 40 -2.62 -4.30 7.01
CA ILE A 40 -2.23 -3.80 8.34
C ILE A 40 -3.48 -3.55 9.19
N PHE A 41 -4.50 -2.88 8.64
CA PHE A 41 -5.74 -2.65 9.38
C PHE A 41 -6.43 -3.97 9.77
N ALA A 42 -6.53 -4.92 8.85
CA ALA A 42 -7.11 -6.23 9.11
C ALA A 42 -6.32 -7.05 10.15
N MET A 43 -4.98 -6.94 10.19
CA MET A 43 -4.15 -7.67 11.15
C MET A 43 -4.14 -7.02 12.55
N TYR A 44 -4.18 -5.69 12.64
CA TYR A 44 -3.99 -5.00 13.92
C TYR A 44 -5.27 -4.42 14.51
N MET A 45 -6.11 -3.78 13.70
CA MET A 45 -7.33 -3.14 14.18
C MET A 45 -8.46 -4.17 14.37
N SER A 46 -8.52 -5.18 13.50
CA SER A 46 -9.56 -6.20 13.53
C SER A 46 -9.57 -7.05 14.81
N PRO A 47 -8.43 -7.59 15.30
CA PRO A 47 -8.39 -8.26 16.61
C PRO A 47 -8.70 -7.31 17.77
N PHE A 48 -8.35 -6.03 17.66
CA PHE A 48 -8.66 -5.04 18.67
C PHE A 48 -10.17 -4.75 18.74
N VAL A 49 -10.83 -4.57 17.58
CA VAL A 49 -12.30 -4.48 17.45
C VAL A 49 -12.96 -5.75 17.99
N PHE A 50 -12.39 -6.92 17.70
CA PHE A 50 -12.89 -8.21 18.16
C PHE A 50 -12.94 -8.29 19.69
N ILE A 51 -11.80 -8.06 20.32
CA ILE A 51 -11.62 -8.21 21.76
C ILE A 51 -12.49 -7.17 22.48
N TYR A 52 -12.50 -5.94 21.96
CA TYR A 52 -13.29 -4.86 22.53
C TYR A 52 -14.80 -5.12 22.41
N GLY A 53 -15.28 -5.51 21.22
CA GLY A 53 -16.68 -5.85 21.00
C GLY A 53 -17.15 -6.97 21.92
N ILE A 54 -16.37 -8.05 22.03
CA ILE A 54 -16.67 -9.16 22.95
C ILE A 54 -16.71 -8.70 24.41
N PHE A 55 -15.77 -7.85 24.83
CA PHE A 55 -15.70 -7.34 26.20
C PHE A 55 -16.89 -6.45 26.55
N ILE A 56 -17.24 -5.49 25.68
CA ILE A 56 -18.39 -4.60 25.87
C ILE A 56 -19.70 -5.40 25.84
N SER A 57 -19.85 -6.30 24.86
CA SER A 57 -20.98 -7.22 24.81
C SER A 57 -21.08 -8.05 26.09
N TRP A 58 -19.97 -8.55 26.63
CA TRP A 58 -19.96 -9.31 27.88
C TRP A 58 -20.43 -8.43 29.06
N LEU A 59 -19.88 -7.22 29.18
CA LEU A 59 -20.20 -6.29 30.25
C LEU A 59 -21.69 -5.88 30.24
N ILE A 60 -22.23 -5.54 29.06
CA ILE A 60 -23.65 -5.20 28.90
C ILE A 60 -24.54 -6.41 29.21
N SER A 61 -24.17 -7.60 28.73
CA SER A 61 -24.92 -8.83 28.99
C SER A 61 -24.98 -9.26 30.47
N THR A 62 -24.18 -8.66 31.36
CA THR A 62 -24.31 -8.91 32.81
C THR A 62 -25.57 -8.27 33.41
N LYS A 63 -26.09 -7.20 32.80
CA LYS A 63 -27.24 -6.43 33.31
C LYS A 63 -28.45 -6.47 32.38
N ILE A 64 -28.24 -6.72 31.10
CA ILE A 64 -29.29 -6.69 30.08
C ILE A 64 -29.31 -8.01 29.35
N THR A 65 -30.46 -8.68 29.36
CA THR A 65 -30.69 -9.89 28.56
C THR A 65 -31.17 -9.45 27.17
N PRO A 66 -30.36 -9.64 26.10
CA PRO A 66 -30.65 -9.06 24.78
C PRO A 66 -31.73 -9.80 23.99
N VAL A 67 -32.26 -10.90 24.50
CA VAL A 67 -33.32 -11.69 23.85
C VAL A 67 -34.71 -11.11 24.13
N ASP A 68 -34.81 -10.18 25.09
CA ASP A 68 -36.07 -9.50 25.35
C ASP A 68 -36.26 -8.34 24.35
N LEU A 69 -37.39 -8.35 23.63
CA LEU A 69 -37.72 -7.34 22.62
C LEU A 69 -37.73 -5.92 23.21
N GLY A 70 -38.09 -5.79 24.49
CA GLY A 70 -38.08 -4.52 25.20
C GLY A 70 -36.69 -3.96 25.52
N SER A 71 -35.66 -4.81 25.57
CA SER A 71 -34.29 -4.41 25.96
C SER A 71 -33.31 -4.37 24.80
N SER A 72 -33.68 -4.89 23.63
CA SER A 72 -32.84 -4.96 22.43
C SER A 72 -32.37 -3.58 21.94
N GLY A 73 -33.25 -2.58 21.98
CA GLY A 73 -32.88 -1.20 21.61
C GLY A 73 -31.85 -0.60 22.57
N LEU A 74 -32.03 -0.82 23.88
CA LEU A 74 -31.08 -0.38 24.91
C LEU A 74 -29.73 -1.11 24.79
N TYR A 75 -29.76 -2.41 24.47
CA TYR A 75 -28.57 -3.20 24.20
C TYR A 75 -27.73 -2.60 23.07
N VAL A 76 -28.36 -2.27 21.94
CA VAL A 76 -27.69 -1.65 20.78
C VAL A 76 -27.18 -0.24 21.12
N ALA A 77 -27.97 0.57 21.82
CA ALA A 77 -27.55 1.92 22.21
C ALA A 77 -26.31 1.91 23.11
N LEU A 78 -26.25 0.99 24.08
CA LEU A 78 -25.09 0.83 24.97
C LEU A 78 -23.84 0.35 24.22
N HIS A 79 -23.99 -0.43 23.16
CA HIS A 79 -22.86 -0.77 22.28
C HIS A 79 -22.35 0.46 21.54
N GLY A 80 -23.24 1.29 21.00
CA GLY A 80 -22.85 2.55 20.37
C GLY A 80 -22.05 3.44 21.31
N ILE A 81 -22.52 3.60 22.56
CA ILE A 81 -21.80 4.38 23.58
C ILE A 81 -20.46 3.74 23.93
N GLY A 82 -20.41 2.42 24.11
CA GLY A 82 -19.17 1.68 24.31
C GLY A 82 -18.20 1.84 23.14
N GLY A 83 -18.69 1.91 21.90
CA GLY A 83 -17.86 2.07 20.71
C GLY A 83 -17.21 3.44 20.54
N LEU A 84 -17.72 4.50 21.18
CA LEU A 84 -17.18 5.86 21.07
C LEU A 84 -15.68 5.95 21.44
N PRO A 85 -15.24 5.51 22.64
CA PRO A 85 -13.83 5.60 23.04
C PRO A 85 -12.91 4.66 22.24
N PHE A 86 -13.45 3.61 21.62
CA PHE A 86 -12.65 2.59 20.94
C PHE A 86 -11.77 3.16 19.82
N SER A 87 -12.38 3.87 18.88
CA SER A 87 -11.66 4.40 17.71
C SER A 87 -10.80 5.61 18.04
N VAL A 88 -11.11 6.32 19.13
CA VAL A 88 -10.27 7.42 19.63
C VAL A 88 -8.96 6.88 20.20
N VAL A 89 -9.00 5.76 20.92
CA VAL A 89 -7.80 5.08 21.43
C VAL A 89 -7.01 4.44 20.28
N ALA A 90 -7.70 3.85 19.31
CA ALA A 90 -7.05 3.13 18.22
C ALA A 90 -6.46 4.06 17.14
N LEU A 91 -7.02 5.26 16.97
CA LEU A 91 -6.55 6.28 16.02
C LEU A 91 -6.46 7.65 16.73
N PRO A 92 -5.46 7.85 17.60
CA PRO A 92 -5.29 9.11 18.31
C PRO A 92 -4.96 10.22 17.31
N SER A 93 -5.72 11.31 17.35
CA SER A 93 -5.49 12.49 16.53
C SER A 93 -5.65 13.75 17.37
N PRO A 94 -4.78 14.77 17.19
CA PRO A 94 -4.95 16.07 17.87
C PRO A 94 -6.06 16.93 17.23
N VAL A 95 -6.59 16.53 16.06
CA VAL A 95 -7.58 17.31 15.32
C VAL A 95 -9.00 16.97 15.79
N PRO A 96 -9.80 17.94 16.29
CA PRO A 96 -11.15 17.67 16.80
C PRO A 96 -12.11 17.02 15.80
N ALA A 97 -12.04 17.43 14.52
CA ALA A 97 -12.87 16.85 13.47
C ALA A 97 -12.54 15.37 13.23
N THR A 98 -11.26 15.02 13.20
CA THR A 98 -10.80 13.64 13.06
C THR A 98 -11.20 12.80 14.28
N LEU A 99 -11.10 13.35 15.49
CA LEU A 99 -11.56 12.70 16.72
C LEU A 99 -13.06 12.39 16.71
N LEU A 100 -13.89 13.35 16.28
CA LEU A 100 -15.33 13.15 16.17
C LEU A 100 -15.68 12.11 15.10
N PHE A 101 -14.98 12.14 13.97
CA PHE A 101 -15.14 11.17 12.91
C PHE A 101 -14.75 9.75 13.36
N THR A 102 -13.59 9.59 14.00
CA THR A 102 -13.15 8.27 14.48
C THR A 102 -14.08 7.76 15.58
N ALA A 103 -14.46 8.59 16.56
CA ALA A 103 -15.44 8.22 17.59
C ALA A 103 -16.76 7.76 16.99
N GLY A 104 -17.29 8.49 16.00
CA GLY A 104 -18.51 8.13 15.27
C GLY A 104 -18.37 6.78 14.55
N LEU A 105 -17.23 6.53 13.90
CA LEU A 105 -16.93 5.24 13.27
C LEU A 105 -16.90 4.10 14.29
N GLY A 106 -16.35 4.34 15.49
CA GLY A 106 -16.33 3.35 16.57
C GLY A 106 -17.72 2.99 17.08
N ALA A 107 -18.56 3.99 17.30
CA ALA A 107 -19.95 3.79 17.67
C ALA A 107 -20.72 3.01 16.60
N PHE A 108 -20.52 3.35 15.32
CA PHE A 108 -21.14 2.65 14.20
C PHE A 108 -20.75 1.18 14.14
N LEU A 109 -19.45 0.87 14.23
CA LEU A 109 -18.96 -0.51 14.21
C LEU A 109 -19.47 -1.33 15.40
N ALA A 110 -19.55 -0.73 16.59
CA ALA A 110 -20.08 -1.39 17.78
C ALA A 110 -21.59 -1.66 17.68
N ILE A 111 -22.36 -0.74 17.08
CA ILE A 111 -23.78 -0.96 16.77
C ILE A 111 -23.93 -2.13 15.79
N LEU A 112 -23.11 -2.16 14.73
CA LEU A 112 -23.14 -3.24 13.75
C LEU A 112 -22.80 -4.59 14.38
N PHE A 113 -21.80 -4.63 15.26
CA PHE A 113 -21.49 -5.81 16.07
C PHE A 113 -22.72 -6.30 16.84
N ALA A 114 -23.39 -5.40 17.57
CA ALA A 114 -24.54 -5.74 18.40
C ALA A 114 -25.71 -6.29 17.56
N LEU A 115 -25.96 -5.69 16.39
CA LEU A 115 -26.98 -6.17 15.45
C LEU A 115 -26.65 -7.56 14.90
N ILE A 116 -25.39 -7.81 14.53
CA ILE A 116 -24.94 -9.13 14.09
C ILE A 116 -25.11 -10.14 15.23
N GLU A 117 -24.69 -9.80 16.45
CA GLU A 117 -24.83 -10.69 17.62
C GLU A 117 -26.30 -11.04 17.89
N LEU A 118 -27.20 -10.06 17.86
CA LEU A 118 -28.64 -10.26 18.00
C LEU A 118 -29.19 -11.16 16.88
N ALA A 119 -28.80 -10.90 15.63
CA ALA A 119 -29.21 -11.72 14.48
C ALA A 119 -28.74 -13.16 14.62
N LEU A 120 -27.49 -13.39 15.07
CA LEU A 120 -26.97 -14.72 15.31
C LEU A 120 -27.77 -15.44 16.40
N ILE A 121 -28.05 -14.78 17.51
CA ILE A 121 -28.85 -15.36 18.60
C ILE A 121 -30.24 -15.73 18.12
N TYR A 122 -30.90 -14.83 17.37
CA TYR A 122 -32.21 -15.09 16.81
C TYR A 122 -32.22 -16.33 15.90
N VAL A 123 -31.21 -16.47 15.03
CA VAL A 123 -31.06 -17.59 14.11
C VAL A 123 -30.72 -18.90 14.83
N THR A 124 -29.86 -18.87 15.86
CA THR A 124 -29.44 -20.07 16.59
C THR A 124 -30.47 -20.56 17.61
N GLU A 125 -31.27 -19.66 18.20
CA GLU A 125 -32.34 -20.04 19.12
C GLU A 125 -33.59 -20.52 18.38
N LYS A 126 -33.90 -19.96 17.19
CA LYS A 126 -35.04 -20.42 16.38
C LYS A 126 -34.71 -21.50 15.35
N GLY A 127 -33.44 -21.74 15.03
CA GLY A 127 -33.03 -22.69 13.99
C GLY A 127 -31.98 -23.70 14.44
N ARG A 128 -32.05 -24.94 13.92
CA ARG A 128 -31.02 -26.00 14.08
C ARG A 128 -29.68 -25.70 13.36
N LEU A 129 -29.45 -24.44 12.98
CA LEU A 129 -28.30 -23.98 12.19
C LEU A 129 -27.16 -23.40 13.02
N GLY A 130 -27.17 -23.57 14.35
CA GLY A 130 -26.12 -23.05 15.23
C GLY A 130 -24.68 -23.47 14.88
N TRP A 131 -24.53 -24.57 14.13
CA TRP A 131 -23.25 -24.98 13.56
C TRP A 131 -22.90 -24.16 12.30
N LEU A 132 -23.83 -23.98 11.34
CA LEU A 132 -23.59 -23.22 10.11
C LEU A 132 -23.17 -21.76 10.37
N VAL A 133 -23.72 -21.13 11.40
CA VAL A 133 -23.35 -19.76 11.83
C VAL A 133 -21.88 -19.63 12.24
N LEU A 134 -21.28 -20.69 12.80
CA LEU A 134 -19.89 -20.69 13.25
C LEU A 134 -18.94 -21.27 12.18
N TYR A 135 -19.42 -22.27 11.42
CA TYR A 135 -18.61 -23.08 10.51
C TYR A 135 -18.68 -22.66 9.04
N VAL A 136 -19.60 -21.78 8.61
CA VAL A 136 -19.60 -21.24 7.24
C VAL A 136 -18.73 -19.99 7.12
N PRO A 137 -18.71 -19.06 8.09
CA PRO A 137 -17.83 -17.91 8.01
C PRO A 137 -16.36 -18.31 8.04
N LEU A 138 -16.00 -19.33 8.83
CA LEU A 138 -14.61 -19.79 8.97
C LEU A 138 -13.96 -20.24 7.64
N PRO A 139 -14.56 -21.16 6.85
CA PRO A 139 -14.03 -21.54 5.54
C PRO A 139 -14.13 -20.40 4.54
N PHE A 140 -15.15 -19.53 4.63
CA PHE A 140 -15.23 -18.36 3.76
C PHE A 140 -14.08 -17.38 4.03
N TYR A 141 -13.77 -17.10 5.30
CA TYR A 141 -12.62 -16.32 5.72
C TYR A 141 -11.31 -16.99 5.33
N LEU A 142 -11.14 -18.30 5.58
CA LEU A 142 -9.96 -19.04 5.14
C LEU A 142 -9.79 -18.95 3.63
N THR A 143 -10.88 -19.04 2.87
CA THR A 143 -10.84 -18.91 1.40
C THR A 143 -10.42 -17.50 0.99
N VAL A 144 -11.02 -16.46 1.56
CA VAL A 144 -10.64 -15.05 1.29
C VAL A 144 -9.22 -14.75 1.76
N PHE A 145 -8.81 -15.27 2.91
CA PHE A 145 -7.45 -15.14 3.44
C PHE A 145 -6.44 -15.84 2.54
N ILE A 146 -6.70 -17.08 2.11
CA ILE A 146 -5.84 -17.82 1.19
C ILE A 146 -5.76 -17.12 -0.16
N ILE A 147 -6.89 -16.68 -0.72
CA ILE A 147 -6.90 -15.91 -1.98
C ILE A 147 -6.13 -14.61 -1.81
N GLY A 148 -6.34 -13.87 -0.72
CA GLY A 148 -5.61 -12.65 -0.40
C GLY A 148 -4.12 -12.88 -0.22
N GLN A 149 -3.71 -13.97 0.43
CA GLN A 149 -2.30 -14.35 0.54
C GLN A 149 -1.70 -14.70 -0.82
N ILE A 150 -2.39 -15.51 -1.63
CA ILE A 150 -1.96 -15.89 -2.99
C ILE A 150 -1.87 -14.67 -3.92
N GLN A 151 -2.77 -13.70 -3.79
CA GLN A 151 -2.78 -12.47 -4.60
C GLN A 151 -1.88 -11.36 -4.03
N SER A 152 -1.50 -11.44 -2.76
CA SER A 152 -0.48 -10.57 -2.15
C SER A 152 0.94 -11.05 -2.45
N VAL A 153 1.10 -12.28 -2.93
CA VAL A 153 2.29 -12.62 -3.71
C VAL A 153 2.20 -11.73 -4.94
N PRO A 154 3.14 -10.77 -5.13
CA PRO A 154 3.14 -9.96 -6.33
C PRO A 154 3.03 -10.92 -7.52
N ALA A 155 2.23 -10.55 -8.53
CA ALA A 155 2.20 -11.32 -9.78
C ALA A 155 3.66 -11.63 -10.13
N PRO A 156 4.02 -12.89 -10.48
CA PRO A 156 5.34 -13.15 -11.02
C PRO A 156 5.45 -12.15 -12.16
N THR A 157 6.31 -11.15 -11.96
CA THR A 157 6.53 -10.15 -12.96
C THR A 157 7.05 -10.97 -14.12
N ASP A 158 6.25 -11.10 -15.20
CA ASP A 158 6.74 -11.55 -16.50
C ASP A 158 7.71 -10.48 -17.09
N GLU A 159 8.20 -9.55 -16.27
CA GLU A 159 9.48 -8.92 -16.48
C GLU A 159 10.54 -9.96 -16.16
N VAL A 160 11.31 -10.29 -17.18
CA VAL A 160 12.58 -11.01 -17.12
C VAL A 160 13.39 -10.49 -15.92
N VAL A 161 13.21 -11.13 -14.76
CA VAL A 161 14.04 -10.92 -13.57
C VAL A 161 15.39 -11.55 -13.88
N LEU A 162 16.23 -10.75 -14.53
CA LEU A 162 17.66 -10.84 -14.38
C LEU A 162 18.04 -10.10 -13.09
N ASP A 163 17.54 -10.57 -11.94
CA ASP A 163 18.12 -10.22 -10.64
C ASP A 163 19.43 -11.02 -10.51
N ASP A 164 20.52 -10.50 -11.10
CA ASP A 164 21.82 -10.62 -10.44
C ASP A 164 21.80 -9.50 -9.37
N PRO A 165 21.96 -9.79 -8.07
CA PRO A 165 21.80 -8.82 -6.96
C PRO A 165 22.98 -7.85 -6.87
N GLY A 166 23.28 -7.18 -7.98
CA GLY A 166 24.46 -6.35 -8.20
C GLY A 166 24.10 -4.99 -8.79
N TYR A 167 25.10 -4.10 -8.85
CA TYR A 167 24.91 -2.74 -9.36
C TYR A 167 24.40 -2.76 -10.80
N SER A 168 23.20 -2.23 -11.00
CA SER A 168 22.48 -2.32 -12.27
C SER A 168 22.82 -1.17 -13.22
N ALA A 169 22.59 -1.40 -14.52
CA ALA A 169 22.73 -0.38 -15.56
C ALA A 169 21.87 0.86 -15.28
N ARG A 170 20.70 0.69 -14.66
CA ARG A 170 19.81 1.81 -14.29
C ARG A 170 20.41 2.63 -13.15
N GLU A 171 20.94 1.97 -12.13
CA GLU A 171 21.62 2.65 -11.01
C GLU A 171 22.88 3.38 -11.47
N ALA A 172 23.60 2.82 -12.47
CA ALA A 172 24.71 3.49 -13.14
C ALA A 172 24.34 4.83 -13.76
N VAL A 173 23.21 4.88 -14.49
CA VAL A 173 22.74 6.10 -15.14
C VAL A 173 22.36 7.14 -14.08
N ILE A 174 21.50 6.75 -13.11
CA ILE A 174 21.03 7.64 -12.04
C ILE A 174 22.21 8.23 -11.26
N PHE A 175 23.17 7.39 -10.87
CA PHE A 175 24.33 7.81 -10.10
C PHE A 175 25.18 8.87 -10.82
N VAL A 176 25.33 8.74 -12.14
CA VAL A 176 26.09 9.67 -12.99
C VAL A 176 25.31 10.97 -13.23
N THR A 177 24.01 10.87 -13.53
CA THR A 177 23.17 12.04 -13.80
C THR A 177 22.91 12.87 -12.54
N GLU A 178 22.79 12.27 -11.37
CA GLU A 178 22.67 13.00 -10.10
C GLU A 178 23.94 13.78 -9.75
N ARG A 179 25.13 13.17 -9.91
CA ARG A 179 26.40 13.80 -9.52
C ARG A 179 26.96 14.79 -10.54
N HIS A 180 26.74 14.53 -11.83
CA HIS A 180 27.35 15.31 -12.91
C HIS A 180 26.38 15.78 -13.99
N GLY A 181 25.13 15.35 -13.94
CA GLY A 181 24.08 15.78 -14.88
C GLY A 181 23.34 17.04 -14.44
N GLN A 182 23.33 17.40 -13.15
CA GLN A 182 22.61 18.55 -12.60
C GLN A 182 23.39 19.87 -12.81
N GLY A 183 23.34 20.43 -14.02
CA GLY A 183 23.89 21.76 -14.32
C GLY A 183 22.89 22.89 -14.05
N GLU A 184 23.36 24.15 -14.00
CA GLU A 184 22.53 25.35 -13.82
C GLU A 184 21.44 25.54 -14.91
N ASN A 185 21.50 24.77 -15.99
CA ASN A 185 20.63 24.90 -17.17
C ASN A 185 19.97 23.56 -17.55
N GLY A 186 19.45 22.86 -16.54
CA GLY A 186 18.74 21.58 -16.70
C GLY A 186 19.65 20.36 -16.57
N GLY A 187 19.05 19.23 -16.20
CA GLY A 187 19.72 17.95 -16.03
C GLY A 187 20.11 17.29 -17.36
N PHE A 188 20.87 16.19 -17.30
CA PHE A 188 20.82 15.14 -18.33
C PHE A 188 19.67 14.18 -18.00
N PRO A 189 19.03 13.54 -19.01
CA PRO A 189 17.94 12.61 -18.77
C PRO A 189 18.43 11.37 -18.01
N GLU A 190 17.64 10.94 -17.01
CA GLU A 190 17.89 9.75 -16.20
C GLU A 190 17.51 8.44 -16.93
N GLU A 191 16.87 8.55 -18.09
CA GLU A 191 16.52 7.44 -18.96
C GLU A 191 17.49 7.36 -20.14
N THR A 192 17.97 6.16 -20.45
CA THR A 192 18.89 5.94 -21.56
C THR A 192 18.18 6.05 -22.90
N GLY A 193 18.83 6.68 -23.89
CA GLY A 193 18.27 6.90 -25.22
C GLY A 193 17.16 7.95 -25.29
N LYS A 194 16.80 8.58 -24.17
CA LYS A 194 15.91 9.75 -24.15
C LYS A 194 16.71 10.97 -24.61
N VAL A 195 16.16 11.69 -25.59
CA VAL A 195 16.74 12.93 -26.10
C VAL A 195 15.90 14.11 -25.62
N GLU A 196 16.51 15.00 -24.84
CA GLU A 196 15.88 16.23 -24.37
C GLU A 196 16.42 17.43 -25.14
N GLN A 197 15.52 18.19 -25.75
CA GLN A 197 15.86 19.41 -26.48
C GLN A 197 15.64 20.63 -25.60
N TRP A 198 16.56 21.59 -25.65
CA TRP A 198 16.47 22.82 -24.90
C TRP A 198 17.26 23.94 -25.59
N ASP A 199 16.93 25.20 -25.25
CA ASP A 199 17.52 26.39 -25.85
C ASP A 199 18.34 27.16 -24.81
N MET A 200 19.57 27.53 -25.17
CA MET A 200 20.48 28.28 -24.32
C MET A 200 21.07 29.46 -25.09
N PHE A 201 20.90 30.68 -24.57
CA PHE A 201 21.44 31.90 -25.20
C PHE A 201 21.11 32.06 -26.70
N GLY A 202 19.97 31.51 -27.14
CA GLY A 202 19.51 31.56 -28.53
C GLY A 202 20.07 30.45 -29.43
N GLU A 203 20.85 29.52 -28.91
CA GLU A 203 21.31 28.31 -29.59
C GLU A 203 20.53 27.07 -29.11
N ARG A 204 20.32 26.12 -30.02
CA ARG A 204 19.54 24.89 -29.77
C ARG A 204 20.45 23.73 -29.42
N PHE A 205 20.15 23.07 -28.31
CA PHE A 205 20.91 21.93 -27.80
C PHE A 205 20.03 20.69 -27.65
N THR A 206 20.67 19.52 -27.75
CA THR A 206 20.06 18.24 -27.34
C THR A 206 20.96 17.53 -26.35
N ARG A 207 20.38 16.96 -25.30
CA ARG A 207 21.07 16.09 -24.35
C ARG A 207 20.55 14.66 -24.43
N GLU A 208 21.46 13.71 -24.29
CA GLU A 208 21.19 12.28 -24.34
C GLU A 208 22.13 11.57 -23.37
N THR A 209 21.62 10.56 -22.68
CA THR A 209 22.43 9.68 -21.84
C THR A 209 22.49 8.30 -22.47
N VAL A 210 23.70 7.79 -22.69
CA VAL A 210 23.97 6.47 -23.30
C VAL A 210 24.70 5.61 -22.29
N ILE A 211 24.35 4.32 -22.21
CA ILE A 211 25.03 3.35 -21.35
C ILE A 211 25.53 2.15 -22.16
N GLU A 212 26.73 1.70 -21.83
CA GLU A 212 27.34 0.51 -22.39
C GLU A 212 27.97 -0.34 -21.27
N ALA A 213 27.81 -1.66 -21.34
CA ALA A 213 28.47 -2.57 -20.38
C ALA A 213 29.95 -2.76 -20.75
N VAL A 214 30.83 -2.80 -19.75
CA VAL A 214 32.26 -3.05 -19.99
C VAL A 214 32.48 -4.52 -20.36
N PRO A 215 33.06 -4.84 -21.54
CA PRO A 215 33.27 -6.22 -21.93
C PRO A 215 34.18 -6.97 -20.96
N GLY A 216 33.66 -8.06 -20.38
CA GLY A 216 34.43 -8.92 -19.46
C GLY A 216 34.40 -8.48 -17.99
N GLU A 217 33.77 -7.35 -17.67
CA GLU A 217 33.57 -6.91 -16.28
C GLU A 217 32.08 -6.94 -15.92
N LYS A 218 31.74 -7.62 -14.82
CA LYS A 218 30.38 -7.59 -14.28
C LYS A 218 30.14 -6.26 -13.58
N GLU A 219 28.91 -5.75 -13.66
CA GLU A 219 28.43 -4.60 -12.86
C GLU A 219 29.27 -3.33 -13.05
N THR A 220 29.88 -3.20 -14.23
CA THR A 220 30.72 -2.07 -14.60
C THR A 220 30.24 -1.51 -15.92
N TYR A 221 29.98 -0.21 -15.95
CA TYR A 221 29.33 0.44 -17.08
C TYR A 221 30.07 1.71 -17.51
N TYR A 222 30.08 1.96 -18.81
CA TYR A 222 30.35 3.27 -19.37
C TYR A 222 29.04 4.04 -19.50
N VAL A 223 28.93 5.16 -18.79
CA VAL A 223 27.81 6.09 -18.94
C VAL A 223 28.32 7.35 -19.64
N THR A 224 27.77 7.62 -20.81
CA THR A 224 28.15 8.76 -21.64
C THR A 224 27.04 9.80 -21.62
N LEU A 225 27.38 10.99 -21.11
CA LEU A 225 26.56 12.19 -21.21
C LEU A 225 26.90 12.90 -22.51
N MET A 226 25.94 12.99 -23.42
CA MET A 226 26.10 13.58 -24.75
C MET A 226 25.30 14.88 -24.86
N GLU A 227 25.96 15.98 -25.16
CA GLU A 227 25.34 17.26 -25.49
C GLU A 227 25.69 17.65 -26.92
N LYS A 228 24.68 17.94 -27.74
CA LYS A 228 24.87 18.35 -29.15
C LYS A 228 24.37 19.77 -29.31
N ASN A 229 25.20 20.65 -29.85
CA ASN A 229 24.79 21.96 -30.33
C ASN A 229 24.30 21.79 -31.78
N LEU A 230 23.01 21.93 -32.01
CA LEU A 230 22.40 21.71 -33.32
C LEU A 230 22.77 22.80 -34.34
N ASP A 231 23.06 24.01 -33.86
CA ASP A 231 23.34 25.16 -34.72
C ASP A 231 24.82 25.17 -35.15
N ARG A 232 25.73 24.75 -34.26
CA ARG A 232 27.17 24.63 -34.54
C ARG A 232 27.62 23.24 -35.02
N ARG A 233 26.73 22.25 -34.94
CA ARG A 233 27.02 20.83 -35.24
C ARG A 233 28.17 20.27 -34.40
N GLU A 234 28.31 20.76 -33.18
CA GLU A 234 29.31 20.31 -32.22
C GLU A 234 28.68 19.26 -31.29
N VAL A 235 29.45 18.23 -30.96
CA VAL A 235 29.03 17.17 -30.03
C VAL A 235 30.04 17.06 -28.91
N TYR A 236 29.57 17.29 -27.70
CA TYR A 236 30.31 17.16 -26.45
C TYR A 236 29.92 15.84 -25.79
N LYS A 237 30.90 14.94 -25.59
CA LYS A 237 30.70 13.65 -24.94
C LYS A 237 31.57 13.58 -23.68
N THR A 238 30.96 13.30 -22.54
CA THR A 238 31.68 12.98 -21.30
C THR A 238 31.29 11.58 -20.85
N THR A 239 32.26 10.67 -20.83
CA THR A 239 32.07 9.26 -20.47
C THR A 239 32.65 8.99 -19.09
N TYR A 240 31.85 8.39 -18.23
CA TYR A 240 32.23 7.93 -16.91
C TYR A 240 32.23 6.41 -16.87
N LEU A 241 33.26 5.84 -16.27
CA LEU A 241 33.28 4.45 -15.83
C LEU A 241 32.67 4.40 -14.42
N THR A 242 31.66 3.57 -14.24
CA THR A 242 30.98 3.42 -12.95
C THR A 242 30.89 1.97 -12.51
N LYS A 243 31.11 1.76 -11.21
CA LYS A 243 31.05 0.46 -10.53
C LYS A 243 30.63 0.66 -9.08
N GLU A 244 29.43 0.20 -8.72
CA GLU A 244 28.82 0.37 -7.39
C GLU A 244 28.85 1.82 -6.86
N ASN A 245 29.92 2.21 -6.19
CA ASN A 245 30.13 3.53 -5.57
C ASN A 245 31.32 4.30 -6.17
N GLU A 246 32.05 3.68 -7.10
CA GLU A 246 33.19 4.27 -7.78
C GLU A 246 32.74 4.93 -9.08
N LEU A 247 33.19 6.16 -9.26
CA LEU A 247 32.96 6.94 -10.46
C LEU A 247 34.27 7.53 -10.94
N ILE A 248 34.70 7.13 -12.13
CA ILE A 248 35.96 7.58 -12.72
C ILE A 248 35.66 8.22 -14.07
N LEU A 249 36.14 9.45 -14.28
CA LEU A 249 36.09 10.07 -15.60
C LEU A 249 36.94 9.24 -16.56
N HIS A 250 36.30 8.61 -17.54
CA HIS A 250 36.97 7.73 -18.49
C HIS A 250 37.47 8.51 -19.71
N ASN A 251 36.61 9.36 -20.28
CA ASN A 251 36.93 10.13 -21.48
C ASN A 251 36.11 11.42 -21.56
N ARG A 252 36.66 12.43 -22.22
CA ARG A 252 35.94 13.64 -22.62
C ARG A 252 36.39 14.03 -24.03
N VAL A 253 35.43 14.07 -24.95
CA VAL A 253 35.68 14.34 -26.38
C VAL A 253 34.75 15.46 -26.84
N SER A 254 35.29 16.34 -27.68
CA SER A 254 34.54 17.33 -28.46
C SER A 254 34.76 17.02 -29.93
N GLU A 255 33.68 16.81 -30.67
CA GLU A 255 33.70 16.50 -32.10
C GLU A 255 32.94 17.59 -32.86
N GLU A 256 33.50 18.06 -33.97
CA GLU A 256 32.74 18.79 -34.99
C GLU A 256 32.19 17.75 -35.98
N GLN A 257 30.88 17.73 -36.24
CA GLN A 257 30.35 16.88 -37.30
C GLN A 257 30.74 17.46 -38.66
N GLU A 258 31.70 16.83 -39.34
CA GLU A 258 31.97 17.08 -40.75
C GLU A 258 30.70 16.79 -41.56
N GLY A 259 30.27 17.79 -42.33
CA GLY A 259 29.00 17.80 -43.07
C GLY A 259 29.02 17.05 -44.39
#